data_AF-A0A813I0F8-F1
#
_entry.id   AF-A0A813I0F8-F1
#
_cell.length_a   1.000
_cell.length_b   1.000
_cell.length_c   1.000
_cell.angle_alpha   90.00
_cell.angle_beta   90.00
_cell.angle_gamma   90.00
#
_symmetry.space_group_name_H-M   'P 1'
#
loop_
_entity.id
_entity.type
_entity.pdbx_description
1 polymer ?
#
loop_
_entity_poly.entity_id
_entity_poly.type
_entity_poly.pdbx_seq_one_letter_code
_entity_poly.pdbx_strand_id
1 'polypeptide(L)'
;MLRAQLFSGDEPAPGSFRPSSLRSSFNGDESEGTARRRLFDGEDWGDDLALLRGIRAAPWMDTLIAEFSKMEFQERLHKDWGDAGSDPITQGLARQAVCLPLQIPVVSKFGFEPSKRGVLQSTAAFKPFALHPEVKSRSDLLQTLVSPALQQLVASAQSLQKVREDAAWDPALQEVLETEQKLCFA
;
A
#
# COMPACT_ATOMS: atom_id res chain seq x y z
N MET A 1 -34.42 25.94 -18.95
CA MET A 1 -34.74 25.15 -20.16
C MET A 1 -33.56 25.23 -21.11
N LEU A 2 -32.73 24.19 -21.19
CA LEU A 2 -31.70 24.00 -22.24
C LEU A 2 -31.35 22.50 -22.33
N ARG A 3 -31.18 22.05 -23.56
CA ARG A 3 -31.34 20.67 -24.07
C ARG A 3 -30.27 19.69 -23.61
N ALA A 4 -30.70 18.50 -23.19
CA ALA A 4 -29.88 17.30 -23.16
C ALA A 4 -29.69 16.77 -24.59
N GLN A 5 -28.44 16.69 -25.07
CA GLN A 5 -28.08 15.94 -26.27
C GLN A 5 -27.78 14.49 -25.88
N LEU A 6 -28.63 13.60 -26.36
CA LEU A 6 -28.46 12.15 -26.28
C LEU A 6 -27.35 11.75 -27.25
N PHE A 7 -26.24 11.23 -26.71
CA PHE A 7 -25.23 10.51 -27.48
C PHE A 7 -25.70 9.06 -27.64
N SER A 8 -26.19 8.73 -28.83
CA SER A 8 -26.29 7.35 -29.31
C SER A 8 -24.94 6.99 -29.93
N GLY A 9 -24.15 6.17 -29.23
CA GLY A 9 -22.90 5.62 -29.72
C GLY A 9 -23.02 4.11 -29.88
N ASP A 10 -22.88 3.65 -31.12
CA ASP A 10 -22.81 2.26 -31.60
C ASP A 10 -22.13 1.27 -30.65
N GLU A 11 -22.86 0.20 -30.30
CA GLU A 11 -22.30 -1.04 -29.76
C GLU A 11 -21.57 -1.82 -30.88
N PRO A 12 -20.27 -2.12 -30.76
CA PRO A 12 -19.62 -3.05 -31.67
C PRO A 12 -20.06 -4.50 -31.38
N ALA A 13 -20.47 -5.20 -32.44
CA ALA A 13 -20.96 -6.58 -32.38
C ALA A 13 -19.93 -7.56 -31.77
N PRO A 14 -20.37 -8.60 -31.03
CA PRO A 14 -19.50 -9.60 -30.43
C PRO A 14 -18.82 -10.47 -31.51
N GLY A 15 -17.59 -10.11 -31.83
CA GLY A 15 -16.69 -10.89 -32.68
C GLY A 15 -16.27 -12.19 -31.99
N SER A 16 -16.56 -13.30 -32.65
CA SER A 16 -16.22 -14.67 -32.26
C SER A 16 -14.70 -14.89 -32.20
N PHE A 17 -14.14 -14.81 -30.99
CA PHE A 17 -12.76 -15.21 -30.76
C PHE A 17 -12.67 -16.74 -30.80
N ARG A 18 -12.18 -17.29 -31.91
CA ARG A 18 -11.82 -18.71 -32.02
C ARG A 18 -10.44 -18.93 -31.40
N PRO A 19 -10.28 -19.69 -30.31
CA PRO A 19 -8.97 -20.13 -29.88
C PRO A 19 -8.46 -21.21 -30.86
N SER A 20 -7.49 -20.83 -31.69
CA SER A 20 -6.71 -21.76 -32.50
C SER A 20 -5.95 -22.70 -31.57
N SER A 21 -6.45 -23.92 -31.50
CA SER A 21 -5.84 -25.09 -30.89
C SER A 21 -4.54 -25.47 -31.62
N LEU A 22 -3.43 -24.83 -31.24
CA LEU A 22 -2.09 -25.35 -31.51
C LEU A 22 -1.63 -26.18 -30.32
N ARG A 23 -2.10 -27.43 -30.32
CA ARG A 23 -1.41 -28.56 -29.69
C ARG A 23 0.02 -28.62 -30.22
N SER A 24 1.00 -28.26 -29.41
CA SER A 24 2.38 -28.71 -29.58
C SER A 24 2.62 -29.81 -28.55
N SER A 25 2.47 -31.05 -28.99
CA SER A 25 2.91 -32.23 -28.26
C SER A 25 4.44 -32.20 -28.18
N PHE A 26 4.97 -31.73 -27.05
CA PHE A 26 6.39 -31.87 -26.73
C PHE A 26 6.54 -33.01 -25.72
N ASN A 27 6.63 -34.23 -26.25
CA ASN A 27 7.10 -35.39 -25.48
C ASN A 27 8.63 -35.30 -25.40
N GLY A 28 9.12 -34.54 -24.42
CA GLY A 28 10.53 -34.44 -24.09
C GLY A 28 10.84 -35.34 -22.89
N ASP A 29 11.42 -36.49 -23.21
CA ASP A 29 12.21 -37.42 -22.40
C ASP A 29 12.65 -36.91 -20.99
N GLU A 30 12.10 -37.53 -19.93
CA GLU A 30 12.35 -37.21 -18.52
C GLU A 30 13.49 -38.03 -17.88
N SER A 31 14.47 -38.53 -18.65
CA SER A 31 15.36 -39.58 -18.12
C SER A 31 16.81 -39.20 -17.74
N GLU A 32 17.30 -37.96 -17.89
CA GLU A 32 18.71 -37.65 -17.58
C GLU A 32 18.97 -36.26 -16.93
N GLY A 33 18.21 -35.90 -15.89
CA GLY A 33 18.38 -34.61 -15.19
C GLY A 33 18.61 -34.66 -13.68
N THR A 34 18.63 -35.82 -13.05
CA THR A 34 18.53 -35.96 -11.58
C THR A 34 19.86 -35.78 -10.83
N ALA A 35 20.97 -35.54 -11.54
CA ALA A 35 22.32 -35.54 -10.96
C ALA A 35 22.87 -34.16 -10.53
N ARG A 36 22.13 -33.06 -10.75
CA ARG A 36 22.56 -31.69 -10.34
C ARG A 36 21.70 -31.03 -9.28
N ARG A 37 20.89 -31.84 -8.57
CA ARG A 37 19.92 -31.34 -7.57
C ARG A 37 20.21 -31.87 -6.15
N ARG A 38 21.50 -32.02 -5.77
CA ARG A 38 21.91 -32.49 -4.43
C ARG A 38 23.24 -31.91 -3.91
N LEU A 39 23.46 -30.61 -4.09
CA LEU A 39 24.55 -29.89 -3.38
C LEU A 39 24.02 -28.65 -2.61
N PHE A 40 22.70 -28.50 -2.53
CA PHE A 40 22.01 -27.47 -1.75
C PHE A 40 20.80 -28.08 -1.01
N ASP A 41 20.92 -29.35 -0.59
CA ASP A 41 19.93 -29.97 0.28
C ASP A 41 20.30 -29.65 1.74
N GLY A 42 19.64 -28.65 2.33
CA GLY A 42 19.42 -28.68 3.79
C GLY A 42 19.82 -27.47 4.63
N GLU A 43 20.30 -26.37 4.06
CA GLU A 43 20.30 -25.10 4.80
C GLU A 43 19.12 -24.25 4.33
N ASP A 44 18.14 -24.15 5.23
CA ASP A 44 16.97 -23.30 5.16
C ASP A 44 17.38 -21.81 5.25
N TRP A 45 18.14 -21.36 4.26
CA TRP A 45 18.49 -19.94 4.07
C TRP A 45 17.28 -19.11 3.62
N GLY A 46 16.08 -19.70 3.53
CA GLY A 46 14.86 -19.10 3.02
C GLY A 46 14.44 -17.88 3.84
N ASP A 47 14.51 -18.01 5.17
CA ASP A 47 14.11 -16.94 6.09
C ASP A 47 15.17 -15.85 6.19
N ASP A 48 16.47 -16.18 6.21
CA ASP A 48 17.55 -15.20 6.29
C ASP A 48 17.69 -14.36 5.01
N LEU A 49 17.51 -14.96 3.82
CA LEU A 49 17.49 -14.20 2.57
C LEU A 49 16.22 -13.37 2.44
N ALA A 50 15.09 -13.83 2.95
CA ALA A 50 13.86 -13.04 3.01
C ALA A 50 14.02 -11.84 3.96
N LEU A 51 14.65 -12.04 5.11
CA LEU A 51 14.98 -10.99 6.08
C LEU A 51 15.94 -9.96 5.45
N LEU A 52 17.02 -10.41 4.81
CA LEU A 52 17.97 -9.53 4.12
C LEU A 52 17.33 -8.74 2.98
N ARG A 53 16.37 -9.33 2.25
CA ARG A 53 15.61 -8.62 1.20
C ARG A 53 14.60 -7.63 1.79
N GLY A 54 13.95 -7.97 2.90
CA GLY A 54 13.07 -7.07 3.66
C GLY A 54 13.82 -5.86 4.23
N ILE A 55 15.01 -6.08 4.81
CA ILE A 55 15.88 -5.00 5.32
C ILE A 55 16.32 -4.08 4.17
N ARG A 56 16.63 -4.63 2.99
CA ARG A 56 16.95 -3.82 1.79
C ARG A 56 15.74 -3.06 1.24
N ALA A 57 14.52 -3.44 1.61
CA ALA A 57 13.30 -2.73 1.26
C ALA A 57 13.02 -1.52 2.18
N ALA A 58 13.61 -1.42 3.37
CA ALA A 58 13.33 -0.30 4.26
C ALA A 58 13.76 1.07 3.67
N PRO A 59 14.98 1.21 3.08
CA PRO A 59 15.44 2.53 2.63
C PRO A 59 14.61 3.17 1.51
N TRP A 60 14.04 2.38 0.58
CA TRP A 60 13.21 2.96 -0.50
C TRP A 60 11.87 3.46 0.04
N MET A 61 11.25 2.72 0.97
CA MET A 61 10.03 3.16 1.65
C MET A 61 10.29 4.40 2.49
N ASP A 62 11.39 4.44 3.24
CA ASP A 62 11.78 5.60 4.05
C ASP A 62 11.99 6.85 3.17
N THR A 63 12.59 6.68 2.00
CA THR A 63 12.75 7.77 1.02
C THR A 63 11.39 8.27 0.52
N LEU A 64 10.45 7.37 0.19
CA LEU A 64 9.10 7.76 -0.22
C LEU A 64 8.32 8.42 0.92
N ILE A 65 8.44 7.91 2.15
CA ILE A 65 7.81 8.49 3.33
C ILE A 65 8.31 9.91 3.53
N ALA A 66 9.62 10.15 3.43
CA ALA A 66 10.20 11.48 3.58
C ALA A 66 9.70 12.46 2.50
N GLU A 67 9.61 12.02 1.24
CA GLU A 67 9.07 12.84 0.15
C GLU A 67 7.56 13.12 0.29
N PHE A 68 6.78 12.10 0.67
CA PHE A 68 5.34 12.25 0.86
C PHE A 68 4.98 12.98 2.14
N SER A 69 5.87 13.07 3.13
CA SER A 69 5.62 13.84 4.34
C SER A 69 5.84 15.34 4.16
N LYS A 70 6.35 15.80 3.01
CA LYS A 70 6.57 17.23 2.75
C LYS A 70 5.24 17.97 2.65
N MET A 71 5.20 19.17 3.25
CA MET A 71 4.01 20.03 3.26
C MET A 71 3.54 20.37 1.85
N GLU A 72 4.45 20.77 0.95
CA GLU A 72 4.14 21.10 -0.45
C GLU A 72 3.48 19.94 -1.20
N PHE A 73 3.88 18.69 -0.90
CA PHE A 73 3.27 17.51 -1.49
C PHE A 73 1.86 17.30 -0.92
N GLN A 74 1.71 17.39 0.41
CA GLN A 74 0.43 17.20 1.07
C GLN A 74 -0.60 18.25 0.62
N GLU A 75 -0.23 19.52 0.53
CA GLU A 75 -1.09 20.59 0.02
C GLU A 75 -1.57 20.30 -1.41
N ARG A 76 -0.66 19.90 -2.30
CA ARG A 76 -1.01 19.54 -3.68
C ARG A 76 -1.93 18.31 -3.73
N LEU A 77 -1.63 17.29 -2.93
CA LEU A 77 -2.44 16.07 -2.86
C LEU A 77 -3.86 16.38 -2.39
N HIS A 78 -4.03 17.14 -1.32
CA HIS A 78 -5.34 17.53 -0.79
C HIS A 78 -6.12 18.40 -1.78
N LYS A 79 -5.44 19.35 -2.43
CA LYS A 79 -6.04 20.20 -3.45
C LYS A 79 -6.57 19.37 -4.64
N ASP A 80 -5.71 18.57 -5.27
CA ASP A 80 -6.09 17.80 -6.46
C ASP A 80 -7.11 16.70 -6.13
N TRP A 81 -7.07 16.14 -4.90
CA TRP A 81 -8.09 15.22 -4.39
C TRP A 81 -9.44 15.90 -4.19
N GLY A 82 -9.46 17.11 -3.63
CA GLY A 82 -10.67 17.92 -3.45
C GLY A 82 -11.29 18.35 -4.78
N ASP A 83 -10.46 18.75 -5.75
CA ASP A 83 -10.87 19.14 -7.10
C ASP A 83 -11.52 17.96 -7.87
N ALA A 84 -11.12 16.71 -7.56
CA ALA A 84 -11.72 15.51 -8.13
C ALA A 84 -13.14 15.21 -7.58
N GLY A 85 -13.57 15.87 -6.49
CA GLY A 85 -14.88 15.67 -5.89
C GLY A 85 -15.03 14.30 -5.22
N SER A 86 -16.18 13.65 -5.42
CA SER A 86 -16.55 12.40 -4.72
C SER A 86 -16.40 11.12 -5.57
N ASP A 87 -15.95 11.22 -6.82
CA ASP A 87 -15.80 10.05 -7.68
C ASP A 87 -14.48 9.31 -7.38
N PRO A 88 -14.52 8.03 -6.97
CA PRO A 88 -13.32 7.29 -6.58
C PRO A 88 -12.32 7.09 -7.73
N ILE A 89 -12.79 7.08 -8.98
CA ILE A 89 -11.90 6.90 -10.14
C ILE A 89 -11.07 8.16 -10.37
N THR A 90 -11.71 9.33 -10.44
CA THR A 90 -11.03 10.63 -10.58
C THR A 90 -10.11 10.92 -9.40
N GLN A 91 -10.52 10.61 -8.16
CA GLN A 91 -9.64 10.69 -6.98
C GLN A 91 -8.40 9.79 -7.12
N GLY A 92 -8.58 8.56 -7.60
CA GLY A 92 -7.49 7.63 -7.86
C GLY A 92 -6.49 8.15 -8.90
N LEU A 93 -6.99 8.79 -9.96
CA LEU A 93 -6.18 9.42 -11.01
C LEU A 93 -5.45 10.67 -10.50
N ALA A 94 -6.12 11.54 -9.73
CA ALA A 94 -5.52 12.72 -9.11
C ALA A 94 -4.37 12.33 -8.18
N ARG A 95 -4.59 11.35 -7.30
CA ARG A 95 -3.54 10.78 -6.45
C ARG A 95 -2.37 10.25 -7.27
N GLN A 96 -2.64 9.49 -8.34
CA GLN A 96 -1.58 8.95 -9.20
C GLN A 96 -0.77 10.07 -9.86
N ALA A 97 -1.42 11.13 -10.36
CA ALA A 97 -0.75 12.26 -11.00
C ALA A 97 0.20 13.00 -10.03
N VAL A 98 -0.19 13.11 -8.76
CA VAL A 98 0.61 13.77 -7.72
C VAL A 98 1.79 12.90 -7.24
N CYS A 99 1.59 11.59 -7.08
CA CYS A 99 2.60 10.66 -6.56
C CYS A 99 3.67 10.26 -7.58
N LEU A 100 3.28 10.06 -8.84
CA LEU A 100 4.14 9.44 -9.86
C LEU A 100 5.44 10.22 -10.15
N PRO A 101 5.45 11.56 -10.23
CA PRO A 101 6.68 12.35 -10.38
C PRO A 101 7.70 12.17 -9.25
N LEU A 102 7.24 11.84 -8.03
CA LEU A 102 8.11 11.56 -6.88
C LEU A 102 8.54 10.09 -6.83
N GLN A 103 7.65 9.17 -7.22
CA GLN A 103 7.96 7.74 -7.20
C GLN A 103 9.00 7.34 -8.25
N ILE A 104 8.92 7.89 -9.47
CA ILE A 104 9.86 7.57 -10.57
C ILE A 104 11.34 7.74 -10.19
N PRO A 105 11.80 8.91 -9.70
CA PRO A 105 13.21 9.09 -9.34
C PRO A 105 13.62 8.22 -8.16
N VAL A 106 12.69 7.90 -7.25
CA VAL A 106 12.99 7.00 -6.13
C VAL A 106 13.18 5.58 -6.63
N VAL A 107 12.23 5.00 -7.37
CA VAL A 107 12.34 3.60 -7.85
C VAL A 107 13.53 3.40 -8.80
N SER A 108 13.89 4.42 -9.58
CA SER A 108 15.06 4.37 -10.45
C SER A 108 16.38 4.19 -9.69
N LYS A 109 16.52 4.78 -8.49
CA LYS A 109 17.69 4.59 -7.63
C LYS A 109 17.86 3.15 -7.14
N PHE A 110 16.79 2.36 -7.14
CA PHE A 110 16.78 0.96 -6.73
C PHE A 110 16.81 -0.01 -7.94
N GLY A 111 17.13 0.48 -9.14
CA GLY A 111 17.33 -0.34 -10.33
C GLY A 111 16.05 -0.69 -11.10
N PHE A 112 14.91 -0.07 -10.76
CA PHE A 112 13.69 -0.21 -11.54
C PHE A 112 13.66 0.77 -12.71
N GLU A 113 12.88 0.45 -13.73
CA GLU A 113 12.67 1.36 -14.86
C GLU A 113 12.04 2.68 -14.39
N PRO A 114 12.50 3.86 -14.86
CA PRO A 114 11.94 5.16 -14.50
C PRO A 114 10.59 5.41 -15.22
N SER A 115 9.61 4.54 -15.00
CA SER A 115 8.32 4.54 -15.68
C SER A 115 7.20 4.11 -14.72
N LYS A 116 5.94 4.33 -15.11
CA LYS A 116 4.77 3.77 -14.41
C LYS A 116 4.86 2.24 -14.26
N ARG A 117 5.42 1.57 -15.26
CA ARG A 117 5.66 0.12 -15.24
C ARG A 117 6.70 -0.25 -14.19
N GLY A 118 7.79 0.50 -14.07
CA GLY A 118 8.80 0.27 -13.04
C GLY A 118 8.29 0.45 -11.61
N VAL A 119 7.41 1.44 -11.38
CA VAL A 119 6.72 1.61 -10.08
C VAL A 119 5.79 0.42 -9.77
N LEU A 120 5.10 -0.12 -10.77
CA LEU A 120 4.28 -1.31 -10.59
C LEU A 120 5.15 -2.55 -10.29
N GLN A 121 6.26 -2.71 -11.01
CA GLN A 121 7.23 -3.78 -10.79
C GLN A 121 7.86 -3.71 -9.39
N SER A 122 8.21 -2.50 -8.93
CA SER A 122 8.76 -2.33 -7.59
C SER A 122 7.73 -2.75 -6.53
N THR A 123 6.49 -2.27 -6.65
CA THR A 123 5.40 -2.64 -5.75
C THR A 123 5.15 -4.16 -5.74
N ALA A 124 5.18 -4.80 -6.91
CA ALA A 124 5.03 -6.26 -7.02
C ALA A 124 6.20 -7.03 -6.38
N ALA A 125 7.43 -6.53 -6.53
CA ALA A 125 8.62 -7.13 -5.92
C ALA A 125 8.57 -7.12 -4.38
N PHE A 126 7.86 -6.15 -3.78
CA PHE A 126 7.70 -6.07 -2.32
C PHE A 126 6.52 -6.87 -1.76
N LYS A 127 5.61 -7.35 -2.61
CA LYS A 127 4.42 -8.10 -2.18
C LYS A 127 4.72 -9.32 -1.28
N PRO A 128 5.77 -10.14 -1.53
CA PRO A 128 6.10 -11.26 -0.66
C PRO A 128 6.47 -10.85 0.78
N PHE A 129 6.91 -9.60 0.98
CA PHE A 129 7.34 -9.09 2.29
C PHE A 129 6.23 -8.34 3.03
N ALA A 130 4.99 -8.32 2.52
CA ALA A 130 3.88 -7.57 3.12
C ALA A 130 3.52 -8.01 4.55
N LEU A 131 3.87 -9.24 4.94
CA LEU A 131 3.66 -9.76 6.29
C LEU A 131 4.78 -9.38 7.27
N HIS A 132 5.94 -8.91 6.78
CA HIS A 132 7.04 -8.51 7.65
C HIS A 132 6.64 -7.24 8.43
N PRO A 133 6.77 -7.22 9.76
CA PRO A 133 6.21 -6.16 10.60
C PRO A 133 6.75 -4.77 10.22
N GLU A 134 8.04 -4.68 9.90
CA GLU A 134 8.68 -3.43 9.47
C GLU A 134 8.21 -2.91 8.11
N VAL A 135 7.93 -3.82 7.17
CA VAL A 135 7.44 -3.46 5.82
C VAL A 135 5.97 -3.08 5.92
N LYS A 136 5.20 -3.81 6.74
CA LYS A 136 3.81 -3.52 7.02
C LYS A 136 3.63 -2.12 7.63
N SER A 137 4.36 -1.80 8.70
CA SER A 137 4.26 -0.49 9.36
C SER A 137 4.56 0.67 8.39
N ARG A 138 5.59 0.52 7.54
CA ARG A 138 5.92 1.53 6.52
C ARG A 138 4.90 1.60 5.39
N SER A 139 4.38 0.45 4.96
CA SER A 139 3.31 0.38 3.95
C SER A 139 2.03 1.07 4.46
N ASP A 140 1.66 0.84 5.72
CA ASP A 140 0.50 1.48 6.36
C ASP A 140 0.69 3.01 6.46
N LEU A 141 1.90 3.45 6.80
CA LEU A 141 2.25 4.87 6.82
C LEU A 141 2.18 5.50 5.43
N LEU A 142 2.77 4.85 4.41
CA LEU A 142 2.70 5.30 3.02
C LEU A 142 1.24 5.39 2.55
N GLN A 143 0.43 4.38 2.87
CA GLN A 143 -0.99 4.35 2.49
C GLN A 143 -1.76 5.52 3.14
N THR A 144 -1.46 5.81 4.41
CA THR A 144 -2.00 6.98 5.11
C THR A 144 -1.56 8.29 4.43
N LEU A 145 -0.28 8.44 4.11
CA LEU A 145 0.27 9.65 3.50
C LEU A 145 -0.26 9.95 2.10
N VAL A 146 -0.68 8.94 1.32
CA VAL A 146 -1.20 9.14 -0.04
C VAL A 146 -2.73 9.16 -0.13
N SER A 147 -3.45 8.98 0.99
CA SER A 147 -4.91 8.90 1.00
C SER A 147 -5.51 9.94 1.95
N PRO A 148 -5.94 11.12 1.44
CA PRO A 148 -6.55 12.17 2.25
C PRO A 148 -7.71 11.68 3.13
N ALA A 149 -8.54 10.76 2.63
CA ALA A 149 -9.63 10.16 3.40
C ALA A 149 -9.13 9.36 4.62
N LEU A 150 -8.03 8.61 4.48
CA LEU A 150 -7.43 7.90 5.61
C LEU A 150 -6.79 8.85 6.61
N GLN A 151 -6.17 9.94 6.14
CA GLN A 151 -5.60 10.95 7.04
C GLN A 151 -6.67 11.58 7.94
N GLN A 152 -7.83 11.93 7.37
CA GLN A 152 -8.96 12.47 8.13
C GLN A 152 -9.48 11.46 9.18
N LEU A 153 -9.53 10.18 8.82
CA LEU A 153 -9.95 9.11 9.73
C LEU A 153 -8.94 8.92 10.87
N VAL A 154 -7.64 8.91 10.57
CA VAL A 154 -6.59 8.79 11.58
C VAL A 154 -6.59 10.02 12.50
N ALA A 155 -6.70 11.23 11.96
CA ALA A 155 -6.76 12.47 12.74
C ALA A 155 -7.97 12.51 13.68
N SER A 156 -9.14 12.06 13.21
CA SER A 156 -10.35 11.98 14.05
C SER A 156 -10.21 10.91 15.14
N ALA A 157 -9.66 9.73 14.82
CA ALA A 157 -9.40 8.69 15.80
C ALA A 157 -8.41 9.15 16.89
N GLN A 158 -7.32 9.82 16.50
CA GLN A 158 -6.35 10.40 17.44
C GLN A 158 -6.98 11.46 18.35
N SER A 159 -7.86 12.29 17.79
CA SER A 159 -8.59 13.30 18.57
C SER A 159 -9.51 12.65 19.62
N LEU A 160 -10.20 11.56 19.27
CA LEU A 160 -11.03 10.80 20.20
C LEU A 160 -10.21 10.08 21.27
N GLN A 161 -9.06 9.52 20.91
CA GLN A 161 -8.15 8.90 21.87
C GLN A 161 -7.68 9.93 22.90
N LYS A 162 -7.29 11.14 22.45
CA LYS A 162 -6.90 12.22 23.35
C LYS A 162 -8.03 12.61 24.31
N VAL A 163 -9.25 12.78 23.82
CA VAL A 163 -10.43 13.07 24.67
C VAL A 163 -10.66 11.95 25.69
N ARG A 164 -10.47 10.69 25.29
CA ARG A 164 -10.59 9.54 26.19
C ARG A 164 -9.50 9.52 27.26
N GLU A 165 -8.26 9.84 26.90
CA GLU A 165 -7.14 9.94 27.84
C GLU A 165 -7.36 11.11 28.82
N ASP A 166 -7.80 12.26 28.34
CA ASP A 166 -8.14 13.42 29.15
C ASP A 166 -9.33 13.14 30.10
N ALA A 167 -10.33 12.37 29.64
CA ALA A 167 -11.47 11.94 30.46
C ALA A 167 -11.13 10.80 31.44
N ALA A 168 -10.15 9.95 31.11
CA ALA A 168 -9.68 8.88 31.99
C ALA A 168 -8.86 9.44 33.16
N TRP A 169 -8.27 10.62 33.00
CA TRP A 169 -7.59 11.36 34.06
C TRP A 169 -8.54 12.31 34.80
N ASP A 170 -9.77 11.88 35.13
CA ASP A 170 -10.57 12.63 36.09
C ASP A 170 -10.11 12.27 37.52
N PRO A 171 -9.34 13.13 38.21
CA PRO A 171 -8.84 12.83 39.54
C PRO A 171 -9.97 12.61 40.55
N ALA A 172 -11.18 13.17 40.31
CA ALA A 172 -12.33 12.93 41.16
C ALA A 172 -12.84 11.48 41.05
N LEU A 173 -12.79 10.88 39.87
CA LEU A 173 -13.13 9.45 39.69
C LEU A 173 -12.06 8.54 40.31
N GLN A 174 -10.80 8.97 40.30
CA GLN A 174 -9.71 8.25 40.95
C GLN A 174 -9.86 8.25 42.48
N GLU A 175 -10.26 9.38 43.08
CA GLU A 175 -10.55 9.48 44.51
C GLU A 175 -11.75 8.60 44.92
N VAL A 176 -12.81 8.55 44.10
CA VAL A 176 -13.97 7.67 44.34
C VAL A 176 -13.56 6.20 44.29
N LEU A 177 -12.80 5.77 43.27
CA LEU A 177 -12.33 4.39 43.14
C LEU A 177 -11.40 3.97 44.30
N GLU A 178 -10.51 4.86 44.74
CA GLU A 178 -9.63 4.60 45.89
C GLU A 178 -10.41 4.52 47.21
N THR A 179 -11.49 5.31 47.36
CA THR A 179 -12.34 5.28 48.55
C THR A 179 -13.16 3.99 48.62
N GLU A 180 -13.70 3.53 47.48
CA GLU A 180 -14.41 2.25 47.40
C GLU A 180 -13.48 1.06 47.68
N GLN A 181 -12.24 1.06 47.16
CA GLN A 181 -11.28 0.00 47.49
C GLN A 181 -10.94 -0.04 48.99
N LYS A 182 -10.73 1.12 49.63
CA LYS A 182 -10.47 1.17 51.08
C LYS A 182 -11.63 0.63 51.91
N LEU A 183 -12.87 0.84 51.45
CA LEU A 183 -14.07 0.31 52.12
C LEU A 183 -14.26 -1.20 51.92
N CYS A 184 -13.81 -1.77 50.80
CA CYS A 184 -13.92 -3.21 50.55
C CYS A 184 -12.84 -4.06 51.26
N PHE A 185 -11.72 -3.47 51.66
CA PHE A 185 -10.59 -4.19 52.28
C PHE A 185 -10.38 -3.90 53.77
N ALA A 186 -11.28 -3.17 54.42
CA ALA A 186 -11.30 -2.91 55.87
C ALA A 186 -12.40 -3.72 56.56
#